data_AF-A0A841EYK8-F1
#
_entry.id   AF-A0A841EYK8-F1
#
_cell.length_a   1.000
_cell.length_b   1.000
_cell.length_c   1.000
_cell.angle_alpha   90.00
_cell.angle_beta   90.00
_cell.angle_gamma   90.00
#
_symmetry.space_group_name_H-M   'P 1'
#
loop_
_entity.id
_entity.type
_entity.pdbx_description
1 polymer ?
#
loop_
_entity_poly.entity_id
_entity_poly.type
_entity_poly.pdbx_seq_one_letter_code
_entity_poly.pdbx_strand_id
1 'polypeptide(L)'
;MQNVNEIETQFVEAVFKVYDGIDWDTFNYDIYYMFPGTGSKINSILLKNNHGVSTPNISLLERMEIDDMIFQIDDYYLESQGSDSTRFNRITYRIFSDGRIESKYFWDTEFYIEDLLSTARNTAQWLNDRMLMLMFEGQFRKKRWDSAIFEFTVADGQVNFKGTASNKRYKSIPIDLVLPTHVCESIVYHHEVTNEGELKGRWKAWNKLVIRSPHNDIDLDKDVDYLLE
;
A
#
# COMPACT_ATOMS: atom_id res chain seq x y z
N MET A 1 -18.79 -11.78 12.45
CA MET A 1 -17.83 -10.85 13.04
C MET A 1 -17.16 -11.60 14.17
N GLN A 2 -15.92 -12.05 13.95
CA GLN A 2 -15.14 -12.70 15.01
C GLN A 2 -14.76 -11.64 16.04
N ASN A 3 -14.84 -12.00 17.31
CA ASN A 3 -14.46 -11.12 18.40
C ASN A 3 -12.92 -10.95 18.38
N VAL A 4 -12.38 -9.75 18.61
CA VAL A 4 -10.90 -9.56 18.71
C VAL A 4 -10.29 -10.54 19.71
N ASN A 5 -11.01 -10.86 20.79
CA ASN A 5 -10.61 -11.87 21.77
C ASN A 5 -10.51 -13.29 21.19
N GLU A 6 -11.33 -13.64 20.19
CA GLU A 6 -11.26 -14.94 19.50
C GLU A 6 -10.05 -15.00 18.57
N ILE A 7 -9.73 -13.90 17.89
CA ILE A 7 -8.53 -13.78 17.03
C ILE A 7 -7.28 -13.90 17.89
N GLU A 8 -7.22 -13.17 19.01
CA GLU A 8 -6.10 -13.22 19.95
C GLU A 8 -5.92 -14.62 20.56
N THR A 9 -7.01 -15.30 20.91
CA THR A 9 -6.95 -16.69 21.39
C THR A 9 -6.32 -17.61 20.36
N GLN A 10 -6.77 -17.55 19.10
CA GLN A 10 -6.19 -18.36 18.02
C GLN A 10 -4.72 -18.03 17.75
N PHE A 11 -4.36 -16.74 17.85
CA PHE A 11 -2.97 -16.30 17.70
C PHE A 11 -2.07 -16.87 18.80
N VAL A 12 -2.53 -16.89 20.05
CA VAL A 12 -1.84 -17.56 21.15
C VAL A 12 -1.67 -19.05 20.86
N GLU A 13 -2.73 -19.76 20.47
CA GLU A 13 -2.66 -21.19 20.14
C GLU A 13 -1.64 -21.49 19.03
N ALA A 14 -1.62 -20.68 17.96
CA ALA A 14 -0.66 -20.81 16.87
C ALA A 14 0.78 -20.62 17.35
N VAL A 15 1.05 -19.62 18.17
CA VAL A 15 2.38 -19.37 18.75
C VAL A 15 2.82 -20.55 19.63
N PHE A 16 1.95 -21.06 20.51
CA PHE A 16 2.28 -22.23 21.33
C PHE A 16 2.56 -23.48 20.51
N LYS A 17 1.81 -23.69 19.43
CA LYS A 17 2.03 -24.82 18.51
C LYS A 17 3.37 -24.72 17.79
N VAL A 18 3.70 -23.54 17.25
CA VAL A 18 4.94 -23.31 16.48
C VAL A 18 6.17 -23.36 17.38
N TYR A 19 6.07 -22.87 18.61
CA TYR A 19 7.18 -22.82 19.57
C TYR A 19 7.13 -23.93 20.62
N ASP A 20 6.44 -25.04 20.33
CA ASP A 20 6.42 -26.20 21.22
C ASP A 20 7.83 -26.76 21.43
N GLY A 21 8.17 -27.08 22.67
CA GLY A 21 9.51 -27.55 23.06
C GLY A 21 10.63 -26.50 23.03
N ILE A 22 10.33 -25.23 22.73
CA ILE A 22 11.29 -24.12 22.81
C ILE A 22 11.12 -23.40 24.14
N ASP A 23 12.24 -23.08 24.82
CA ASP A 23 12.22 -22.31 26.06
C ASP A 23 12.07 -20.81 25.80
N TRP A 24 10.92 -20.26 26.17
CA TRP A 24 10.61 -18.84 26.07
C TRP A 24 9.74 -18.37 27.24
N ASP A 25 9.99 -17.15 27.71
CA ASP A 25 9.14 -16.45 28.70
C ASP A 25 8.12 -15.56 28.00
N THR A 26 8.55 -14.86 26.93
CA THR A 26 7.65 -14.00 26.14
C THR A 26 7.96 -14.07 24.65
N PHE A 27 6.90 -14.13 23.85
CA PHE A 27 6.91 -13.89 22.41
C PHE A 27 6.41 -12.47 22.15
N ASN A 28 7.18 -11.68 21.40
CA ASN A 28 6.83 -10.32 21.03
C ASN A 28 6.69 -10.25 19.51
N TYR A 29 5.60 -9.65 19.07
CA TYR A 29 5.25 -9.50 17.67
C TYR A 29 4.90 -8.04 17.40
N ASP A 30 5.52 -7.44 16.39
CA ASP A 30 5.32 -6.04 16.03
C ASP A 30 5.04 -5.94 14.53
N ILE A 31 3.89 -5.39 14.19
CA ILE A 31 3.39 -5.30 12.82
C ILE A 31 2.92 -3.88 12.52
N TYR A 32 3.23 -3.40 11.32
CA TYR A 32 2.73 -2.15 10.76
C TYR A 32 1.77 -2.45 9.61
N TYR A 33 0.78 -1.60 9.45
CA TYR A 33 -0.19 -1.66 8.36
C TYR A 33 0.04 -0.50 7.39
N MET A 34 0.18 -0.83 6.12
CA MET A 34 0.47 0.09 5.03
C MET A 34 -0.83 0.68 4.45
N PHE A 35 -0.78 1.94 4.04
CA PHE A 35 -1.85 2.73 3.46
C PHE A 35 -1.67 2.92 1.95
N PRO A 36 -2.78 3.05 1.20
CA PRO A 36 -4.18 2.92 1.61
C PRO A 36 -4.70 1.47 1.57
N GLY A 37 -3.82 0.47 1.61
CA GLY A 37 -4.16 -0.94 1.40
C GLY A 37 -4.36 -1.76 2.68
N THR A 38 -4.43 -3.09 2.49
CA THR A 38 -4.41 -4.09 3.56
C THR A 38 -3.01 -4.65 3.83
N GLY A 39 -2.01 -4.18 3.08
CA GLY A 39 -0.67 -4.74 3.18
C GLY A 39 -0.11 -4.51 4.58
N SER A 40 0.41 -5.55 5.19
CA SER A 40 1.07 -5.46 6.48
C SER A 40 2.56 -5.76 6.35
N LYS A 41 3.35 -5.17 7.25
CA LYS A 41 4.79 -5.37 7.34
C LYS A 41 5.12 -5.81 8.76
N ILE A 42 5.63 -7.02 8.86
CA ILE A 42 6.16 -7.56 10.10
C ILE A 42 7.47 -6.82 10.39
N ASN A 43 7.47 -6.02 11.45
CA ASN A 43 8.64 -5.27 11.88
C ASN A 43 9.59 -6.16 12.68
N SER A 44 9.06 -6.95 13.62
CA SER A 44 9.88 -7.88 14.39
C SER A 44 9.09 -9.04 14.98
N ILE A 45 9.78 -10.17 15.13
CA ILE A 45 9.35 -11.33 15.90
C ILE A 45 10.49 -11.68 16.85
N LEU A 46 10.23 -11.67 18.15
CA LEU A 46 11.26 -11.84 19.17
C LEU A 46 10.80 -12.80 20.26
N LEU A 47 11.63 -13.80 20.56
CA LEU A 47 11.52 -14.61 21.77
C LEU A 47 12.44 -14.05 22.84
N LYS A 48 11.97 -14.03 24.08
CA LYS A 48 12.79 -13.68 25.24
C LYS A 48 12.69 -14.79 26.27
N ASN A 49 13.82 -15.18 26.84
CA ASN A 49 13.91 -16.05 28.00
C ASN A 49 14.99 -15.53 28.97
N ASN A 50 15.32 -16.34 29.99
CA ASN A 50 16.39 -16.05 30.96
C ASN A 50 17.78 -15.91 30.33
N HIS A 51 17.99 -16.38 29.10
CA HIS A 51 19.26 -16.31 28.37
C HIS A 51 19.36 -15.08 27.46
N GLY A 52 18.29 -14.31 27.28
CA GLY A 52 18.28 -13.08 26.50
C GLY A 52 17.13 -12.99 25.50
N VAL A 53 17.32 -12.17 24.47
CA VAL A 53 16.36 -11.98 23.37
C VAL A 53 16.93 -12.60 22.11
N SER A 54 16.12 -13.36 21.38
CA SER A 54 16.50 -13.99 20.12
C SER A 54 15.43 -13.78 19.06
N THR A 55 15.86 -13.76 17.80
CA THR A 55 14.96 -13.93 16.66
C THR A 55 14.76 -15.42 16.42
N PRO A 56 13.51 -15.92 16.40
CA PRO A 56 13.24 -17.33 16.20
C PRO A 56 13.70 -17.79 14.81
N ASN A 57 14.39 -18.93 14.75
CA ASN A 57 14.77 -19.59 13.51
C ASN A 57 13.73 -20.67 13.18
N ILE A 58 12.58 -20.23 12.66
CA ILE A 58 11.48 -21.11 12.23
C ILE A 58 11.46 -21.24 10.72
N SER A 59 10.95 -22.38 10.24
CA SER A 59 10.72 -22.60 8.82
C SER A 59 9.64 -21.66 8.27
N LEU A 60 9.62 -21.50 6.94
CA LEU A 60 8.58 -20.73 6.27
C LEU A 60 7.17 -21.28 6.56
N LEU A 61 7.01 -22.61 6.63
CA LEU A 61 5.73 -23.25 6.86
C LEU A 61 5.20 -22.97 8.27
N GLU A 62 6.07 -23.03 9.28
CA GLU A 62 5.72 -22.69 10.67
C GLU A 62 5.37 -21.21 10.80
N ARG A 63 6.06 -20.34 10.05
CA ARG A 63 5.73 -18.91 10.01
C ARG A 63 4.36 -18.65 9.39
N MET A 64 3.99 -19.40 8.36
CA MET A 64 2.67 -19.26 7.72
C MET A 64 1.51 -19.54 8.68
N GLU A 65 1.67 -20.44 9.66
CA GLU A 65 0.61 -20.68 10.65
C GLU A 65 0.34 -19.46 11.55
N ILE A 66 1.39 -18.69 11.85
CA ILE A 66 1.29 -17.42 12.59
C ILE A 66 0.76 -16.32 11.67
N ASP A 67 1.25 -16.28 10.41
CA ASP A 67 0.87 -15.26 9.43
C ASP A 67 -0.60 -15.41 8.99
N ASP A 68 -1.15 -16.63 8.94
CA ASP A 68 -2.58 -16.86 8.60
C ASP A 68 -3.52 -16.18 9.60
N MET A 69 -3.10 -16.03 10.86
CA MET A 69 -3.87 -15.31 11.87
C MET A 69 -3.83 -13.80 11.67
N ILE A 70 -2.79 -13.27 11.02
CA ILE A 70 -2.69 -11.83 10.70
C ILE A 70 -3.77 -11.43 9.71
N PHE A 71 -4.13 -12.31 8.76
CA PHE A 71 -5.21 -11.99 7.81
C PHE A 71 -6.54 -11.70 8.51
N GLN A 72 -6.82 -12.31 9.67
CA GLN A 72 -8.03 -11.99 10.44
C GLN A 72 -7.93 -10.59 11.11
N ILE A 73 -6.71 -10.15 11.44
CA ILE A 73 -6.46 -8.83 12.00
C ILE A 73 -6.51 -7.76 10.90
N ASP A 74 -6.19 -8.11 9.64
CA ASP A 74 -6.33 -7.20 8.50
C ASP A 74 -7.78 -6.71 8.34
N ASP A 75 -8.77 -7.59 8.52
CA ASP A 75 -10.19 -7.22 8.51
C ASP A 75 -10.51 -6.22 9.63
N TYR A 76 -9.99 -6.45 10.84
CA TYR A 76 -10.17 -5.53 11.96
C TYR A 76 -9.50 -4.17 11.69
N TYR A 77 -8.31 -4.17 11.10
CA TYR A 77 -7.63 -2.95 10.67
C TYR A 77 -8.46 -2.16 9.67
N LEU A 78 -9.01 -2.80 8.65
CA LEU A 78 -9.87 -2.17 7.64
C LEU A 78 -11.10 -1.52 8.26
N GLU A 79 -11.79 -2.23 9.15
CA GLU A 79 -12.97 -1.72 9.85
C GLU A 79 -12.63 -0.54 10.77
N SER A 80 -11.43 -0.54 11.37
CA SER A 80 -10.99 0.51 12.30
C SER A 80 -10.71 1.86 11.64
N GLN A 81 -10.46 1.89 10.32
CA GLN A 81 -10.04 3.10 9.58
C GLN A 81 -11.07 4.23 9.62
N GLY A 82 -12.36 3.90 9.75
CA GLY A 82 -13.44 4.89 9.73
C GLY A 82 -13.58 5.74 10.99
N SER A 83 -12.75 5.53 12.02
CA SER A 83 -12.89 6.20 13.32
C SER A 83 -11.55 6.53 13.95
N ASP A 84 -11.33 7.81 14.23
CA ASP A 84 -10.11 8.33 14.88
C ASP A 84 -9.83 7.71 16.25
N SER A 85 -10.86 7.25 16.97
CA SER A 85 -10.71 6.67 18.31
C SER A 85 -10.31 5.20 18.29
N THR A 86 -10.46 4.53 17.16
CA THR A 86 -10.22 3.08 17.01
C THR A 86 -9.16 2.76 15.98
N ARG A 87 -8.83 3.69 15.09
CA ARG A 87 -7.82 3.48 14.05
C ARG A 87 -6.46 3.19 14.67
N PHE A 88 -5.73 2.33 13.99
CA PHE A 88 -4.34 2.04 14.28
C PHE A 88 -3.63 1.75 12.96
N ASN A 89 -2.31 1.84 12.97
CA ASN A 89 -1.45 1.41 11.87
C ASN A 89 -0.27 0.58 12.36
N ARG A 90 -0.24 0.26 13.64
CA ARG A 90 0.73 -0.62 14.26
C ARG A 90 0.08 -1.39 15.40
N ILE A 91 0.41 -2.67 15.50
CA ILE A 91 0.00 -3.52 16.63
C ILE A 91 1.24 -4.16 17.23
N THR A 92 1.30 -4.20 18.55
CA THR A 92 2.25 -5.05 19.26
C THR A 92 1.50 -6.09 20.07
N TYR A 93 1.85 -7.36 19.88
CA TYR A 93 1.45 -8.44 20.76
C TYR A 93 2.62 -8.87 21.63
N ARG A 94 2.31 -9.15 22.89
CA ARG A 94 3.21 -9.80 23.82
C ARG A 94 2.47 -10.98 24.45
N ILE A 95 2.90 -12.17 24.08
CA ILE A 95 2.36 -13.43 24.58
C ILE A 95 3.33 -13.97 25.61
N PHE A 96 2.82 -14.36 26.76
CA PHE A 96 3.58 -14.96 27.85
C PHE A 96 3.47 -16.48 27.78
N SER A 97 4.49 -17.19 28.27
CA SER A 97 4.48 -18.66 28.28
C SER A 97 3.45 -19.29 29.21
N ASP A 98 2.79 -18.47 30.05
CA ASP A 98 1.62 -18.85 30.85
C ASP A 98 0.28 -18.71 30.08
N GLY A 99 0.32 -18.30 28.81
CA GLY A 99 -0.84 -18.12 27.94
C GLY A 99 -1.49 -16.73 28.03
N ARG A 100 -1.04 -15.85 28.93
CA ARG A 100 -1.53 -14.46 28.94
C ARG A 100 -1.07 -13.72 27.69
N ILE A 101 -1.89 -12.78 27.23
CA ILE A 101 -1.58 -11.88 26.12
C ILE A 101 -1.76 -10.42 26.54
N GLU A 102 -0.85 -9.57 26.07
CA GLU A 102 -0.96 -8.12 26.09
C GLU A 102 -0.93 -7.63 24.64
N SER A 103 -1.99 -6.95 24.20
CA SER A 103 -2.05 -6.28 22.90
C SER A 103 -2.09 -4.77 23.06
N LYS A 104 -1.43 -4.07 22.14
CA LYS A 104 -1.47 -2.61 22.05
C LYS A 104 -1.58 -2.17 20.61
N TYR A 105 -2.49 -1.24 20.37
CA TYR A 105 -2.81 -0.66 19.08
C TYR A 105 -2.33 0.79 19.09
N PHE A 106 -1.56 1.17 18.07
CA PHE A 106 -0.95 2.49 17.99
C PHE A 106 -1.30 3.17 16.68
N TRP A 107 -1.39 4.50 16.75
CA TRP A 107 -1.36 5.37 15.60
C TRP A 107 0.01 6.04 15.50
N ASP A 108 0.88 5.47 14.67
CA ASP A 108 2.19 5.99 14.33
C ASP A 108 2.07 6.99 13.17
N THR A 109 1.97 8.27 13.51
CA THR A 109 1.80 9.33 12.50
C THR A 109 3.01 9.48 11.59
N GLU A 110 4.22 9.25 12.08
CA GLU A 110 5.43 9.39 11.27
C GLU A 110 5.48 8.29 10.21
N PHE A 111 5.27 7.03 10.62
CA PHE A 111 5.18 5.91 9.69
C PHE A 111 4.07 6.12 8.65
N TYR A 112 2.89 6.56 9.08
CA TYR A 112 1.77 6.83 8.18
C TYR A 112 2.12 7.85 7.08
N ILE A 113 2.77 8.95 7.45
CA ILE A 113 3.16 9.99 6.49
C ILE A 113 4.25 9.49 5.54
N GLU A 114 5.23 8.73 6.04
CA GLU A 114 6.28 8.14 5.19
C GLU A 114 5.70 7.18 4.16
N ASP A 115 4.74 6.36 4.57
CA ASP A 115 4.08 5.40 3.71
C ASP A 115 3.20 6.06 2.65
N LEU A 116 2.44 7.10 3.04
CA LEU A 116 1.72 7.95 2.08
C LEU A 116 2.67 8.60 1.07
N LEU A 117 3.83 9.12 1.51
CA LEU A 117 4.83 9.70 0.62
C LEU A 117 5.40 8.65 -0.35
N SER A 118 5.66 7.44 0.13
CA SER A 118 6.12 6.31 -0.70
C SER A 118 5.09 5.97 -1.79
N THR A 119 3.82 5.87 -1.40
CA THR A 119 2.71 5.61 -2.33
C THR A 119 2.54 6.74 -3.35
N ALA A 120 2.61 8.01 -2.92
CA ALA A 120 2.55 9.16 -3.80
C ALA A 120 3.66 9.14 -4.87
N ARG A 121 4.91 8.81 -4.47
CA ARG A 121 6.05 8.67 -5.40
C ARG A 121 5.84 7.62 -6.49
N ASN A 122 5.14 6.53 -6.17
CA ASN A 122 4.90 5.46 -7.12
C ASN A 122 3.65 5.67 -8.00
N THR A 123 2.82 6.68 -7.71
CA THR A 123 1.54 6.89 -8.40
C THR A 123 1.70 7.11 -9.90
N ALA A 124 2.72 7.84 -10.34
CA ALA A 124 2.95 8.07 -11.76
C ALA A 124 3.37 6.79 -12.52
N GLN A 125 4.21 5.94 -11.92
CA GLN A 125 4.55 4.64 -12.52
C GLN A 125 3.32 3.73 -12.60
N TRP A 126 2.54 3.65 -11.52
CA TRP A 126 1.31 2.86 -11.51
C TRP A 126 0.32 3.32 -12.59
N LEU A 127 0.14 4.64 -12.75
CA LEU A 127 -0.70 5.20 -13.81
C LEU A 127 -0.14 4.88 -15.19
N ASN A 128 1.16 5.04 -15.41
CA ASN A 128 1.82 4.67 -16.66
C ASN A 128 1.48 3.23 -17.05
N ASP A 129 1.73 2.28 -16.16
CA ASP A 129 1.52 0.85 -16.41
C ASP A 129 0.03 0.56 -16.70
N ARG A 130 -0.86 1.22 -15.95
CA ARG A 130 -2.31 1.09 -16.16
C ARG A 130 -2.74 1.61 -17.53
N MET A 131 -2.22 2.76 -17.96
CA MET A 131 -2.52 3.33 -19.26
C MET A 131 -2.00 2.46 -20.39
N LEU A 132 -0.78 1.94 -20.27
CA LEU A 132 -0.21 1.01 -21.24
C LEU A 132 -1.10 -0.23 -21.39
N MET A 133 -1.53 -0.82 -20.29
CA MET A 133 -2.45 -1.97 -20.30
C MET A 133 -3.75 -1.65 -21.03
N LEU A 134 -4.41 -0.54 -20.68
CA LEU A 134 -5.67 -0.11 -21.32
C LEU A 134 -5.49 0.17 -22.82
N MET A 135 -4.37 0.78 -23.22
CA MET A 135 -4.04 1.00 -24.62
C MET A 135 -3.89 -0.32 -25.39
N PHE A 136 -3.20 -1.31 -24.80
CA PHE A 136 -2.98 -2.62 -25.41
C PHE A 136 -4.24 -3.48 -25.48
N GLU A 137 -5.14 -3.36 -24.52
CA GLU A 137 -6.44 -4.03 -24.54
C GLU A 137 -7.38 -3.41 -25.59
N GLY A 138 -7.31 -2.09 -25.76
CA GLY A 138 -8.14 -1.32 -26.69
C GLY A 138 -7.46 -1.02 -28.03
N GLN A 139 -7.21 0.27 -28.27
CA GLN A 139 -6.89 0.85 -29.57
C GLN A 139 -5.57 0.36 -30.20
N PHE A 140 -4.60 -0.04 -29.38
CA PHE A 140 -3.22 -0.30 -29.81
C PHE A 140 -2.83 -1.78 -29.80
N ARG A 141 -3.78 -2.70 -29.53
CA ARG A 141 -3.53 -4.16 -29.54
C ARG A 141 -2.75 -4.68 -30.76
N LYS A 142 -2.99 -4.09 -31.93
CA LYS A 142 -2.36 -4.48 -33.21
C LYS A 142 -1.55 -3.35 -33.87
N LYS A 143 -1.41 -2.19 -33.22
CA LYS A 143 -0.73 -1.01 -33.78
C LYS A 143 0.60 -0.81 -33.08
N ARG A 144 1.67 -0.63 -33.86
CA ARG A 144 2.97 -0.22 -33.31
C ARG A 144 2.90 1.24 -32.86
N TRP A 145 3.33 1.48 -31.63
CA TRP A 145 3.57 2.78 -31.04
C TRP A 145 4.97 2.77 -30.41
N ASP A 146 5.63 3.93 -30.35
CA ASP A 146 7.00 4.08 -29.84
C ASP A 146 7.02 4.84 -28.50
N SER A 147 6.12 5.80 -28.31
CA SER A 147 5.93 6.54 -27.05
C SER A 147 4.51 7.07 -26.90
N ALA A 148 4.13 7.44 -25.69
CA ALA A 148 2.87 8.11 -25.38
C ALA A 148 3.05 9.27 -24.39
N ILE A 149 2.09 10.18 -24.40
CA ILE A 149 1.93 11.22 -23.39
C ILE A 149 0.54 11.07 -22.81
N PHE A 150 0.46 10.98 -21.48
CA PHE A 150 -0.78 10.92 -20.71
C PHE A 150 -0.90 12.18 -19.87
N GLU A 151 -2.01 12.90 -20.03
CA GLU A 151 -2.34 14.08 -19.25
C GLU A 151 -3.61 13.80 -18.45
N PHE A 152 -3.52 13.97 -17.14
CA PHE A 152 -4.64 13.88 -16.20
C PHE A 152 -4.84 15.23 -15.55
N THR A 153 -6.03 15.80 -15.65
CA THR A 153 -6.38 17.06 -14.99
C THR A 153 -7.49 16.79 -13.98
N VAL A 154 -7.30 17.24 -12.75
CA VAL A 154 -8.29 17.15 -11.67
C VAL A 154 -8.97 18.50 -11.52
N ALA A 155 -10.30 18.53 -11.64
CA ALA A 155 -11.11 19.71 -11.42
C ALA A 155 -12.46 19.27 -10.84
N ASP A 156 -12.94 19.95 -9.79
CA ASP A 156 -14.22 19.69 -9.13
C ASP A 156 -14.46 18.19 -8.79
N GLY A 157 -13.40 17.52 -8.30
CA GLY A 157 -13.45 16.09 -7.95
C GLY A 157 -13.56 15.13 -9.15
N GLN A 158 -13.35 15.63 -10.38
CA GLN A 158 -13.39 14.84 -11.60
C GLN A 158 -12.04 14.81 -12.31
N VAL A 159 -11.78 13.72 -13.01
CA VAL A 159 -10.56 13.53 -13.81
C VAL A 159 -10.89 13.68 -15.28
N ASN A 160 -10.25 14.65 -15.93
CA ASN A 160 -10.20 14.74 -17.38
C ASN A 160 -8.91 14.08 -17.88
N PHE A 161 -9.03 13.24 -18.90
CA PHE A 161 -7.91 12.53 -19.51
C PHE A 161 -7.69 12.95 -20.94
N LYS A 162 -6.41 13.16 -21.29
CA LYS A 162 -5.98 13.34 -22.67
C LYS A 162 -4.73 12.51 -22.92
N GLY A 163 -4.79 11.64 -23.92
CA GLY A 163 -3.67 10.79 -24.32
C GLY A 163 -3.27 11.01 -25.77
N THR A 164 -1.97 11.02 -26.05
CA THR A 164 -1.44 10.98 -27.41
C THR A 164 -0.31 9.98 -27.53
N ALA A 165 -0.39 9.05 -28.49
CA ALA A 165 0.68 8.14 -28.83
C ALA A 165 1.44 8.65 -30.07
N SER A 166 2.70 8.25 -30.20
CA SER A 166 3.51 8.51 -31.39
C SER A 166 4.13 7.22 -31.91
N ASN A 167 4.44 7.19 -33.21
CA ASN A 167 5.26 6.16 -33.83
C ASN A 167 6.11 6.75 -34.96
N LYS A 168 6.97 5.93 -35.56
CA LYS A 168 7.84 6.31 -36.69
C LYS A 168 7.13 7.04 -37.84
N ARG A 169 5.83 6.83 -38.03
CA ARG A 169 5.03 7.41 -39.12
C ARG A 169 4.19 8.61 -38.69
N TYR A 170 3.69 8.64 -37.46
CA TYR A 170 2.78 9.67 -36.96
C TYR A 170 3.24 10.18 -35.61
N LYS A 171 3.43 11.50 -35.51
CA LYS A 171 3.90 12.15 -34.28
C LYS A 171 2.83 12.32 -33.20
N SER A 172 1.55 12.24 -33.57
CA SER A 172 0.43 12.39 -32.63
C SER A 172 -0.77 11.59 -33.13
N ILE A 173 -1.08 10.52 -32.40
CA ILE A 173 -2.25 9.67 -32.57
C ILE A 173 -3.06 9.83 -31.27
N PRO A 174 -4.25 10.45 -31.30
CA PRO A 174 -5.10 10.53 -30.13
C PRO A 174 -5.39 9.14 -29.56
N ILE A 175 -5.33 9.02 -28.24
CA ILE A 175 -5.69 7.82 -27.52
C ILE A 175 -7.11 8.04 -27.00
N ASP A 176 -8.06 7.33 -27.60
CA ASP A 176 -9.47 7.42 -27.27
C ASP A 176 -9.82 6.30 -26.29
N LEU A 177 -9.90 6.64 -25.00
CA LEU A 177 -10.19 5.70 -23.93
C LEU A 177 -11.07 6.35 -22.86
N VAL A 178 -11.94 5.54 -22.29
CA VAL A 178 -12.69 5.87 -21.08
C VAL A 178 -11.91 5.30 -19.90
N LEU A 179 -11.50 6.16 -18.97
CA LEU A 179 -10.83 5.70 -17.76
C LEU A 179 -11.79 4.88 -16.89
N PRO A 180 -11.37 3.71 -16.39
CA PRO A 180 -12.15 2.98 -15.40
C PRO A 180 -12.36 3.81 -14.13
N THR A 181 -13.52 3.67 -13.49
CA THR A 181 -13.89 4.46 -12.29
C THR A 181 -12.81 4.42 -11.21
N HIS A 182 -12.30 3.23 -10.88
CA HIS A 182 -11.26 3.07 -9.85
C HIS A 182 -9.95 3.81 -10.20
N VAL A 183 -9.62 4.00 -11.49
CA VAL A 183 -8.45 4.79 -11.88
C VAL A 183 -8.70 6.27 -11.60
N CYS A 184 -9.89 6.77 -11.95
CA CYS A 184 -10.28 8.15 -11.63
C CYS A 184 -10.29 8.39 -10.11
N GLU A 185 -10.89 7.47 -9.33
CA GLU A 185 -10.94 7.55 -7.87
C GLU A 185 -9.53 7.59 -7.27
N SER A 186 -8.61 6.74 -7.72
CA SER A 186 -7.21 6.77 -7.25
C SER A 186 -6.49 8.08 -7.56
N ILE A 187 -6.73 8.68 -8.73
CA ILE A 187 -6.15 9.97 -9.10
C ILE A 187 -6.70 11.11 -8.22
N VAL A 188 -8.02 11.11 -8.00
CA VAL A 188 -8.67 12.10 -7.11
C VAL A 188 -8.17 11.95 -5.68
N TYR A 189 -8.11 10.73 -5.15
CA TYR A 189 -7.55 10.46 -3.83
C TYR A 189 -6.11 10.96 -3.69
N HIS A 190 -5.25 10.64 -4.67
CA HIS A 190 -3.87 11.13 -4.67
C HIS A 190 -3.82 12.66 -4.68
N HIS A 191 -4.64 13.32 -5.49
CA HIS A 191 -4.75 14.78 -5.54
C HIS A 191 -5.18 15.36 -4.18
N GLU A 192 -6.22 14.82 -3.56
CA GLU A 192 -6.73 15.26 -2.27
C GLU A 192 -5.68 15.13 -1.17
N VAL A 193 -5.07 13.95 -1.03
CA VAL A 193 -4.03 13.68 -0.01
C VAL A 193 -2.82 14.61 -0.18
N THR A 194 -2.43 14.93 -1.42
CA THR A 194 -1.23 15.73 -1.71
C THR A 194 -1.46 17.24 -1.67
N ASN A 195 -2.65 17.73 -2.01
CA ASN A 195 -2.95 19.16 -2.05
C ASN A 195 -3.59 19.68 -0.76
N GLU A 196 -4.48 18.89 -0.16
CA GLU A 196 -5.35 19.34 0.94
C GLU A 196 -5.20 18.50 2.21
N GLY A 197 -4.85 17.22 2.06
CA GLY A 197 -4.72 16.25 3.14
C GLY A 197 -3.34 16.20 3.79
N GLU A 198 -2.96 15.00 4.19
CA GLU A 198 -1.85 14.69 5.09
C GLU A 198 -0.47 15.03 4.49
N LEU A 199 -0.36 15.06 3.17
CA LEU A 199 0.88 15.39 2.47
C LEU A 199 0.93 16.86 2.04
N LYS A 200 -0.04 17.68 2.41
CA LYS A 200 -0.05 19.11 2.11
C LYS A 200 1.23 19.78 2.63
N GLY A 201 1.94 20.47 1.73
CA GLY A 201 3.21 21.12 2.02
C GLY A 201 4.42 20.19 2.08
N ARG A 202 4.23 18.87 2.02
CA ARG A 202 5.29 17.85 1.82
C ARG A 202 5.33 17.33 0.39
N TRP A 203 4.25 17.50 -0.36
CA TRP A 203 4.15 17.24 -1.79
C TRP A 203 3.96 18.55 -2.57
N LYS A 204 4.37 18.55 -3.84
CA LYS A 204 4.14 19.69 -4.74
C LYS A 204 2.68 19.72 -5.14
N ALA A 205 1.97 20.79 -4.80
CA ALA A 205 0.58 20.97 -5.21
C ALA A 205 0.44 20.89 -6.74
N TRP A 206 -0.61 20.23 -7.19
CA TRP A 206 -0.85 19.98 -8.61
C TRP A 206 -2.32 19.80 -8.90
N ASN A 207 -2.79 20.24 -10.04
CA ASN A 207 -4.09 19.86 -10.60
C ASN A 207 -3.94 19.17 -11.97
N LYS A 208 -2.72 19.11 -12.51
CA LYS A 208 -2.39 18.40 -13.73
C LYS A 208 -1.16 17.53 -13.58
N LEU A 209 -1.28 16.27 -13.97
CA LEU A 209 -0.22 15.29 -14.04
C LEU A 209 0.05 14.93 -15.49
N VAL A 210 1.30 15.10 -15.94
CA VAL A 210 1.75 14.73 -17.28
C VAL A 210 2.77 13.61 -17.17
N ILE A 211 2.54 12.50 -17.87
CA ILE A 211 3.44 11.35 -17.93
C ILE A 211 3.87 11.15 -19.38
N ARG A 212 5.17 11.20 -19.63
CA ARG A 212 5.81 10.92 -20.92
C ARG A 212 6.27 9.47 -20.90
N SER A 213 5.43 8.58 -21.41
CA SER A 213 5.64 7.14 -21.39
C SER A 213 6.51 6.68 -22.58
N PRO A 214 7.76 6.25 -22.36
CA PRO A 214 8.46 5.45 -23.34
C PRO A 214 7.90 4.01 -23.30
N HIS A 215 8.15 3.22 -24.34
CA HIS A 215 7.64 1.84 -24.44
C HIS A 215 8.13 0.88 -23.33
N ASN A 216 9.13 1.28 -22.51
CA ASN A 216 9.76 0.40 -21.51
C ASN A 216 9.45 0.89 -20.08
N ASP A 217 10.25 1.81 -19.54
CA ASP A 217 10.15 2.32 -18.17
C ASP A 217 10.25 3.86 -18.17
N ILE A 218 9.51 4.53 -17.29
CA ILE A 218 9.61 5.98 -17.11
C ILE A 218 10.72 6.35 -16.12
N ASP A 219 11.47 7.40 -16.42
CA ASP A 219 12.33 8.09 -15.46
C ASP A 219 11.50 9.14 -14.74
N LEU A 220 11.12 8.88 -13.48
CA LEU A 220 10.20 9.73 -12.72
C LEU A 220 10.65 11.21 -12.64
N ASP A 221 11.95 11.48 -12.69
CA ASP A 221 12.47 12.86 -12.60
C ASP A 221 12.39 13.62 -13.94
N LYS A 222 12.28 12.91 -15.07
CA LYS A 222 12.29 13.51 -16.42
C LYS A 222 10.97 13.38 -17.16
N ASP A 223 10.28 12.29 -16.90
CA ASP A 223 9.12 11.86 -17.66
C ASP A 223 7.81 12.24 -16.98
N VAL A 224 7.86 12.71 -15.73
CA VAL A 224 6.67 13.06 -14.95
C VAL A 224 6.70 14.53 -14.55
N ASP A 225 5.62 15.24 -14.84
CA ASP A 225 5.40 16.60 -14.35
C ASP A 225 4.11 16.71 -13.55
N TYR A 226 4.26 17.24 -12.34
CA TYR A 226 3.16 17.74 -11.51
C TYR A 226 3.06 19.26 -11.67
N LEU A 227 1.96 19.73 -12.26
CA LEU A 227 1.72 21.12 -12.63
C LEU A 227 0.50 21.67 -11.91
N LEU A 228 0.54 22.96 -11.60
CA LEU A 228 -0.59 23.73 -11.09
C LEU A 228 -0.97 24.75 -12.16
N GLU A 229 -2.10 24.53 -12.83
CA GLU A 229 -2.65 25.34 -13.93
C GLU A 229 -3.91 26.11 -13.51
#